data_AF-A0A960RTD9-F1
#
_entry.id   AF-A0A960RTD9-F1
#
_cell.length_a   1.000
_cell.length_b   1.000
_cell.length_c   1.000
_cell.angle_alpha   90.00
_cell.angle_beta   90.00
_cell.angle_gamma   90.00
#
_symmetry.space_group_name_H-M   'P 1'
#
loop_
_entity.id
_entity.type
_entity.pdbx_description
1 polymer ?
#
loop_
_entity_poly.entity_id
_entity_poly.type
_entity_poly.pdbx_seq_one_letter_code
_entity_poly.pdbx_strand_id
1 'polypeptide(L)'
;MHKWFYWDPDPISFTIPGIGHPIAWYGVLFAVGFFVGFYLLKALFAQYLHRVTGWPAEKVKKLSLMFSEKLTVYVIIATVLGARLGHILFYEKWSDYFLHPLEIVKTWE
;
A
#
# COMPACT_ATOMS: atom_id res chain seq x y z
N MET A 1 -31.88 -18.86 -24.10
CA MET A 1 -30.94 -19.46 -23.12
C MET A 1 -30.03 -18.37 -22.62
N HIS A 2 -30.24 -17.86 -21.41
CA HIS A 2 -29.30 -16.90 -20.83
C HIS A 2 -28.03 -17.65 -20.44
N LYS A 3 -26.92 -17.37 -21.13
CA LYS A 3 -25.59 -17.85 -20.74
C LYS A 3 -25.01 -16.84 -19.75
N TRP A 4 -25.02 -17.18 -18.47
CA TRP A 4 -24.33 -16.42 -17.44
C TRP A 4 -22.98 -17.06 -17.17
N PHE A 5 -21.96 -16.23 -16.97
CA PHE A 5 -20.64 -16.65 -16.56
C PHE A 5 -20.61 -16.72 -15.03
N TYR A 6 -20.38 -17.91 -14.48
CA TYR A 6 -20.24 -18.13 -13.04
C TYR A 6 -18.85 -17.64 -12.60
N TRP A 7 -18.80 -16.66 -11.70
CA TRP A 7 -17.58 -16.03 -11.19
C TRP A 7 -17.52 -16.14 -9.68
N ASP A 8 -16.72 -17.09 -9.20
CA ASP A 8 -16.50 -17.37 -7.77
C ASP A 8 -15.04 -17.79 -7.51
N PRO A 9 -14.06 -16.91 -7.80
CA PRO A 9 -12.66 -17.19 -7.50
C PRO A 9 -12.40 -17.13 -5.99
N ASP A 10 -11.59 -18.06 -5.49
CA ASP A 10 -11.16 -18.06 -4.08
C ASP A 10 -10.43 -16.72 -3.75
N PRO A 11 -10.90 -15.95 -2.76
CA PRO A 11 -10.25 -14.70 -2.38
C PRO A 11 -8.87 -14.91 -1.73
N ILE A 12 -8.59 -16.12 -1.22
CA ILE A 12 -7.33 -16.47 -0.58
C ILE A 12 -6.30 -16.83 -1.64
N SER A 13 -5.11 -16.25 -1.53
CA SER A 13 -3.97 -16.53 -2.41
C SER A 13 -3.11 -17.66 -1.86
N PHE A 14 -2.70 -17.56 -0.60
CA PHE A 14 -1.97 -18.59 0.12
C PHE A 14 -2.06 -18.35 1.63
N THR A 15 -1.77 -19.37 2.42
CA THR A 15 -1.68 -19.28 3.88
C THR A 15 -0.22 -19.32 4.29
N ILE A 16 0.19 -18.44 5.21
CA ILE A 16 1.57 -18.42 5.70
C ILE A 16 1.86 -19.70 6.49
N PRO A 17 2.84 -20.53 6.07
CA PRO A 17 3.20 -21.73 6.81
C PRO A 17 3.70 -21.37 8.23
N GLY A 18 3.16 -22.05 9.25
CA GLY A 18 3.55 -21.86 10.66
C GLY A 18 2.72 -20.83 11.43
N ILE A 19 2.12 -19.84 10.77
CA ILE A 19 1.24 -18.83 11.42
C ILE A 19 -0.23 -19.15 11.14
N GLY A 20 -0.54 -19.82 10.03
CA GLY A 20 -1.92 -20.17 9.66
C GLY A 20 -2.77 -18.99 9.20
N HIS A 21 -2.18 -17.79 9.04
CA HIS A 21 -2.90 -16.61 8.58
C HIS A 21 -3.10 -16.65 7.06
N PRO A 22 -4.35 -16.61 6.57
CA PRO A 22 -4.63 -16.52 5.13
C PRO A 22 -4.27 -15.14 4.59
N ILE A 23 -3.60 -15.09 3.44
CA ILE A 23 -3.34 -13.85 2.69
C ILE A 23 -4.26 -13.82 1.48
N ALA A 24 -5.05 -12.76 1.38
CA ALA A 24 -5.95 -12.55 0.25
C ALA A 24 -5.25 -11.92 -0.98
N TRP A 25 -5.80 -12.16 -2.17
CA TRP A 25 -5.27 -11.63 -3.42
C TRP A 25 -5.11 -10.10 -3.44
N TYR A 26 -6.04 -9.36 -2.83
CA TYR A 26 -5.94 -7.90 -2.79
C TYR A 26 -4.69 -7.42 -2.05
N GLY A 27 -4.25 -8.13 -1.01
CA GLY A 27 -3.03 -7.81 -0.27
C GLY A 27 -1.78 -8.02 -1.12
N VAL A 28 -1.75 -9.13 -1.88
CA VAL A 28 -0.67 -9.41 -2.84
C VAL A 28 -0.62 -8.34 -3.92
N LEU A 29 -1.76 -7.97 -4.50
CA LEU A 29 -1.84 -6.92 -5.51
C LEU A 29 -1.38 -5.56 -4.97
N PHE A 30 -1.70 -5.25 -3.71
CA PHE A 30 -1.18 -4.05 -3.04
C PHE A 30 0.34 -4.06 -2.91
N ALA A 31 0.92 -5.17 -2.45
CA ALA A 31 2.37 -5.31 -2.33
C ALA A 31 3.07 -5.18 -3.69
N VAL A 32 2.52 -5.82 -4.73
CA VAL A 32 3.02 -5.68 -6.11
C VAL A 32 2.89 -4.24 -6.60
N GLY A 33 1.78 -3.57 -6.29
CA GLY A 33 1.56 -2.16 -6.61
C GLY A 33 2.63 -1.24 -6.01
N PHE A 34 2.96 -1.42 -4.73
CA PHE A 34 4.05 -0.66 -4.09
C PHE A 34 5.42 -1.00 -4.68
N PHE A 35 5.67 -2.27 -4.97
CA PHE A 35 6.91 -2.71 -5.59
C PHE A 35 7.12 -2.05 -6.96
N VAL A 36 6.13 -2.14 -7.86
CA VAL A 36 6.17 -1.50 -9.18
C VAL A 36 6.24 0.02 -9.05
N GLY A 37 5.45 0.60 -8.14
CA GLY A 37 5.44 2.03 -7.86
C GLY A 37 6.80 2.56 -7.42
N PHE A 38 7.55 1.80 -6.62
CA PHE A 38 8.91 2.15 -6.21
C PHE A 38 9.87 2.27 -7.40
N TYR A 39 9.86 1.30 -8.33
CA TYR A 39 10.73 1.35 -9.51
C TYR A 39 10.34 2.51 -10.44
N LEU A 40 9.05 2.77 -10.59
CA LEU A 40 8.55 3.91 -11.36
C LEU A 40 8.99 5.24 -10.74
N LEU A 41 8.79 5.43 -9.44
CA LEU A 41 9.22 6.62 -8.71
C LEU A 41 10.74 6.84 -8.83
N LYS A 42 11.52 5.77 -8.67
CA LYS A 42 12.98 5.83 -8.82
C LYS A 42 13.39 6.26 -10.22
N ALA A 43 12.76 5.70 -11.25
CA ALA A 43 13.04 6.07 -12.64
C ALA A 43 12.64 7.53 -12.93
N LEU A 44 11.46 7.96 -12.49
CA LEU A 44 10.97 9.32 -12.65
C LEU A 44 11.87 10.34 -11.94
N PHE A 45 12.25 10.08 -10.69
CA PHE A 45 13.15 10.95 -9.95
C PHE A 45 14.54 11.04 -10.58
N ALA A 46 15.07 9.92 -11.09
CA ALA A 46 16.36 9.92 -11.77
C ALA A 46 16.32 10.77 -13.04
N GLN A 47 15.29 10.59 -13.88
CA GLN A 47 15.11 11.38 -15.09
C GLN A 47 14.91 12.87 -14.77
N TYR A 48 14.09 13.19 -13.77
CA TYR A 48 13.81 14.56 -13.36
C TYR A 48 15.07 15.26 -12.84
N LEU A 49 15.79 14.66 -11.89
CA LEU A 49 17.00 15.23 -11.31
C LEU A 49 18.09 15.42 -12.36
N HIS A 50 18.28 14.44 -13.26
CA HIS A 50 19.26 14.56 -14.34
C HIS A 50 18.95 15.76 -15.25
N ARG A 51 17.68 15.95 -15.63
CA ARG A 51 17.25 17.06 -16.50
C ARG A 51 17.43 18.43 -15.84
N VAL A 52 17.09 18.57 -14.56
CA VAL A 52 17.07 19.88 -13.87
C VAL A 52 18.46 20.30 -13.37
N THR A 53 19.29 19.34 -12.94
CA THR A 53 20.55 19.67 -12.25
C THR A 53 21.80 19.48 -13.10
N GLY A 54 21.74 18.64 -14.15
CA GLY A 54 22.93 18.23 -14.91
C GLY A 54 23.99 17.51 -14.06
N TRP A 55 23.62 16.98 -12.90
CA TRP A 55 24.57 16.31 -12.01
C TRP A 55 25.09 14.98 -12.58
N PRO A 56 26.27 14.53 -12.12
CA PRO A 56 26.81 13.22 -12.49
C PRO A 56 25.79 12.09 -12.23
N ALA A 57 25.72 11.14 -13.17
CA ALA A 57 24.74 10.05 -13.12
C ALA A 57 24.76 9.27 -11.80
N GLU A 58 25.95 9.07 -11.21
CA GLU A 58 26.10 8.36 -9.94
C GLU A 58 25.44 9.11 -8.77
N LYS A 59 25.59 10.45 -8.74
CA LYS A 59 24.97 11.30 -7.71
C LYS A 59 23.44 11.27 -7.85
N VAL A 60 22.93 11.38 -9.08
CA VAL A 60 21.50 11.31 -9.38
C VAL A 60 20.93 9.97 -8.93
N LYS A 61 21.55 8.86 -9.34
CA LYS A 61 21.10 7.50 -9.01
C LYS A 61 21.00 7.28 -7.49
N LYS A 62 22.02 7.70 -6.73
CA LYS A 62 22.04 7.58 -5.27
C LYS A 62 20.92 8.40 -4.63
N LEU A 63 20.70 9.62 -5.10
CA LEU A 63 19.70 10.51 -4.55
C LEU A 63 18.28 10.06 -4.87
N SER A 64 18.03 9.65 -6.11
CA SER A 64 16.73 9.10 -6.54
C SER A 64 16.37 7.83 -5.77
N LEU A 65 17.36 6.97 -5.48
CA LEU A 65 17.14 5.79 -4.64
C LEU A 65 16.69 6.20 -3.24
N MET A 66 17.46 7.04 -2.55
CA MET A 66 17.14 7.47 -1.18
C MET A 66 15.77 8.16 -1.08
N PHE A 67 15.42 9.02 -2.04
CA PHE A 67 14.11 9.67 -2.04
C PHE A 67 12.97 8.69 -2.29
N SER A 68 13.15 7.75 -3.22
CA SER A 68 12.13 6.76 -3.54
C SER A 68 11.90 5.80 -2.38
N GLU A 69 12.96 5.40 -1.67
CA GLU A 69 12.86 4.54 -0.48
C GLU A 69 12.08 5.25 0.63
N LYS A 70 12.48 6.48 0.98
CA LYS A 70 11.78 7.27 2.00
C LYS A 70 10.31 7.48 1.64
N LEU A 71 10.06 7.96 0.42
CA LEU A 71 8.69 8.25 -0.03
C LEU A 71 7.82 7.00 -0.04
N THR A 72 8.34 5.87 -0.53
CA THR A 72 7.58 4.62 -0.57
C THR A 72 7.19 4.16 0.82
N VAL A 73 8.10 4.25 1.80
CA VAL A 73 7.78 3.95 3.20
C VAL A 73 6.68 4.87 3.74
N TYR A 74 6.79 6.19 3.51
CA TYR A 74 5.74 7.13 3.93
C TYR A 74 4.40 6.82 3.29
N VAL A 75 4.37 6.48 2.00
CA VAL A 75 3.14 6.14 1.27
C VAL A 75 2.51 4.84 1.79
N ILE A 76 3.31 3.81 2.08
CA ILE A 76 2.81 2.56 2.67
C ILE A 76 2.17 2.84 4.02
N ILE A 77 2.87 3.57 4.90
CA ILE A 77 2.34 3.93 6.24
C ILE A 77 1.06 4.77 6.09
N ALA A 78 1.09 5.80 5.25
CA ALA A 78 -0.06 6.67 5.01
C ALA A 78 -1.25 5.90 4.41
N THR A 79 -1.01 4.87 3.60
CA THR A 79 -2.07 4.03 3.03
C THR A 79 -2.72 3.16 4.10
N VAL A 80 -1.94 2.52 4.97
CA VAL A 80 -2.47 1.70 6.06
C VAL A 80 -3.23 2.57 7.05
N LEU A 81 -2.64 3.68 7.49
CA LEU A 81 -3.29 4.63 8.39
C LEU A 81 -4.52 5.26 7.74
N GLY A 82 -4.42 5.65 6.47
CA GLY A 82 -5.52 6.25 5.72
C GLY A 82 -6.68 5.28 5.50
N ALA A 83 -6.41 4.01 5.24
CA ALA A 83 -7.44 2.97 5.14
C ALA A 83 -8.18 2.79 6.48
N ARG A 84 -7.44 2.77 7.60
CA ARG A 84 -8.05 2.65 8.93
C ARG A 84 -8.86 3.89 9.30
N LEU A 85 -8.29 5.08 9.10
CA LEU A 85 -8.99 6.33 9.33
C LEU A 85 -10.24 6.39 8.45
N GLY A 86 -10.13 6.11 7.15
CA GLY A 86 -11.27 6.08 6.24
C GLY A 86 -12.38 5.13 6.71
N HIS A 87 -12.02 3.92 7.17
CA HIS A 87 -12.99 2.98 7.72
C HIS A 87 -13.78 3.59 8.89
N ILE A 88 -13.06 4.18 9.85
CA ILE A 88 -13.65 4.83 11.02
C ILE A 88 -14.53 6.03 10.61
N LEU A 89 -14.04 6.89 9.72
CA LEU A 89 -14.73 8.11 9.30
C LEU A 89 -16.05 7.81 8.57
N PHE A 90 -16.07 6.79 7.72
CA PHE A 90 -17.15 6.55 6.77
C PHE A 90 -18.11 5.42 7.18
N TYR A 91 -17.64 4.41 7.92
CA TYR A 91 -18.44 3.21 8.20
C TYR A 91 -18.80 3.04 9.67
N GLU A 92 -18.00 3.57 10.59
CA GLU A 92 -18.25 3.41 12.02
C GLU A 92 -19.07 4.57 12.61
N LYS A 93 -19.95 4.27 13.56
CA LYS A 93 -20.74 5.28 14.25
C LYS A 93 -19.84 5.99 15.26
N TRP A 94 -19.53 7.24 14.97
CA TRP A 94 -18.76 8.15 15.80
C TRP A 94 -19.18 8.21 17.28
N SER A 95 -20.45 7.87 17.60
CA SER A 95 -20.96 7.81 18.97
C SER A 95 -20.30 6.75 19.83
N ASP A 96 -19.84 5.63 19.26
CA ASP A 96 -19.30 4.50 20.02
C ASP A 96 -17.82 4.76 20.40
N TYR A 97 -17.10 5.53 19.58
CA TYR A 97 -15.69 5.90 19.82
C TYR A 97 -15.46 6.90 20.94
N PHE A 98 -16.44 7.74 21.30
CA PHE A 98 -16.33 8.63 22.44
C PHE A 98 -16.31 7.89 23.78
N LEU A 99 -16.84 6.67 23.83
CA LEU A 99 -16.86 5.82 25.03
C LEU A 99 -15.60 4.96 25.14
N HIS A 100 -14.99 4.56 24.01
CA HIS A 100 -13.80 3.69 23.99
C HIS A 100 -12.72 4.15 22.96
N PRO A 101 -11.95 5.20 23.28
CA PRO A 101 -10.96 5.79 22.35
C PRO A 101 -9.81 4.84 21.94
N LEU A 102 -9.59 3.75 22.67
CA LEU A 102 -8.55 2.74 22.34
C LEU A 102 -8.95 1.78 21.22
N GLU A 103 -10.23 1.70 20.84
CA GLU A 103 -10.69 0.80 19.77
C GLU A 103 -10.29 1.27 18.37
N ILE A 104 -9.89 2.54 18.23
CA ILE A 104 -9.41 3.15 16.99
C ILE A 104 -8.22 2.36 16.40
N VAL A 105 -7.42 1.76 17.28
CA VAL A 105 -6.18 1.04 16.94
C VAL A 105 -6.41 -0.45 16.63
N LYS A 106 -7.60 -1.01 16.92
CA LYS A 106 -7.90 -2.42 16.67
C LYS A 106 -8.12 -2.71 15.18
N THR A 107 -7.04 -2.84 14.41
CA THR A 107 -7.10 -3.17 12.98
C THR A 107 -7.35 -4.65 12.67
N TRP A 108 -7.65 -5.47 13.68
CA TRP A 108 -7.63 -6.94 13.61
C TRP A 108 -8.98 -7.62 13.91
N GLU A 109 -10.05 -6.84 14.07
CA GLU A 109 -11.43 -7.34 14.00
C GLU A 109 -11.90 -7.45 12.54
#